data_AF-A0A7S3ZHE9-F1
#
_entry.id   AF-A0A7S3ZHE9-F1
#
_cell.length_a   1.000
_cell.length_b   1.000
_cell.length_c   1.000
_cell.angle_alpha   90.00
_cell.angle_beta   90.00
_cell.angle_gamma   90.00
#
_symmetry.space_group_name_H-M   'P 1'
#
loop_
_entity.id
_entity.type
_entity.pdbx_description
1 polymer ?
#
loop_
_entity_poly.entity_id
_entity_poly.type
_entity_poly.pdbx_seq_one_letter_code
_entity_poly.pdbx_strand_id
1 'polypeptide(L)'
;YALPTWVNNGDTKGLTALHLAAISGSLQTLRLLVAIPGADVNVGRDTSGWTPVMHAAKNGHLVVIRALLAARASLTPVDLSHLGTSENEVDIALGSGHIEVAR
;
A
#
# COMPACT_ATOMS: atom_id res chain seq x y z
N TYR A 1 -4.43 26.66 4.45
CA TYR A 1 -4.85 25.75 3.36
C TYR A 1 -5.19 24.40 3.97
N ALA A 2 -6.41 23.90 3.78
CA ALA A 2 -6.75 22.54 4.21
C ALA A 2 -6.03 21.56 3.27
N LEU A 3 -5.38 20.53 3.83
CA LEU A 3 -4.81 19.46 3.02
C LEU A 3 -5.95 18.72 2.28
N PRO A 4 -5.73 18.25 1.04
CA PRO A 4 -6.71 17.48 0.30
C PRO A 4 -7.02 16.17 1.05
N THR A 5 -8.14 16.11 1.77
CA THR A 5 -8.57 14.93 2.50
C THR A 5 -9.14 13.84 1.59
N TRP A 6 -9.56 14.22 0.37
CA TRP A 6 -10.17 13.31 -0.60
C TRP A 6 -9.22 12.19 -1.06
N VAL A 7 -7.90 12.39 -0.98
CA VAL A 7 -6.92 11.38 -1.42
C VAL A 7 -6.93 10.13 -0.55
N ASN A 8 -7.32 10.28 0.73
CA ASN A 8 -7.39 9.18 1.70
C ASN A 8 -8.81 8.63 1.85
N ASN A 9 -9.79 9.20 1.16
CA ASN A 9 -11.16 8.73 1.26
C ASN A 9 -11.29 7.38 0.53
N GLY A 10 -11.88 6.41 1.23
CA GLY A 10 -12.28 5.14 0.64
C GLY A 10 -13.60 5.27 -0.10
N ASP A 11 -13.82 4.40 -1.08
CA ASP A 11 -15.12 4.17 -1.68
C ASP A 11 -16.09 3.45 -0.71
N THR A 12 -17.26 3.01 -1.20
CA THR A 12 -18.24 2.26 -0.39
C THR A 12 -17.72 0.94 0.15
N LYS A 13 -16.61 0.43 -0.38
CA LYS A 13 -15.90 -0.76 0.07
C LYS A 13 -14.67 -0.42 0.91
N GLY A 14 -14.43 0.85 1.24
CA GLY A 14 -13.23 1.28 1.95
C GLY A 14 -11.96 1.25 1.08
N LEU A 15 -12.10 1.07 -0.24
CA LEU A 15 -10.97 1.13 -1.17
C LEU A 15 -10.59 2.58 -1.42
N THR A 16 -9.43 2.96 -0.92
CA THR A 16 -8.82 4.26 -1.22
C THR A 16 -8.17 4.25 -2.60
N ALA A 17 -7.75 5.42 -3.08
CA ALA A 17 -7.01 5.51 -4.34
C ALA A 17 -5.71 4.67 -4.33
N LEU A 18 -5.09 4.50 -3.15
CA LEU A 18 -3.92 3.61 -2.99
C LEU A 18 -4.28 2.14 -3.21
N HIS A 19 -5.47 1.69 -2.75
CA HIS A 19 -5.95 0.33 -3.01
C HIS A 19 -6.14 0.11 -4.52
N LEU A 20 -6.75 1.07 -5.22
CA LEU A 20 -6.96 0.97 -6.66
C LEU A 20 -5.64 0.95 -7.45
N ALA A 21 -4.65 1.76 -7.05
CA ALA A 21 -3.31 1.73 -7.63
C ALA A 21 -2.62 0.38 -7.43
N ALA A 22 -2.83 -0.24 -6.26
CA ALA A 22 -2.31 -1.57 -5.95
C ALA A 22 -2.99 -2.70 -6.72
N ILE A 23 -4.32 -2.67 -6.82
CA ILE A 23 -5.11 -3.63 -7.61
C ILE A 23 -4.73 -3.55 -9.09
N SER A 24 -4.52 -2.34 -9.62
CA SER A 24 -4.18 -2.13 -11.03
C SER A 24 -2.70 -2.35 -11.36
N GLY A 25 -1.82 -2.52 -10.36
CA GLY A 25 -0.38 -2.65 -10.59
C GLY A 25 0.28 -1.36 -11.09
N SER A 26 -0.38 -0.20 -10.98
CA SER A 26 0.09 1.04 -11.58
C SER A 26 1.03 1.82 -10.65
N LEU A 27 2.34 1.60 -10.85
CA LEU A 27 3.39 2.36 -10.16
C LEU A 27 3.28 3.88 -10.39
N GLN A 28 2.93 4.30 -11.60
CA GLN A 28 2.76 5.73 -11.93
C GLN A 28 1.65 6.37 -11.09
N THR A 29 0.50 5.70 -10.98
CA THR A 29 -0.62 6.15 -10.14
C THR A 29 -0.21 6.25 -8.67
N LEU A 30 0.53 5.25 -8.17
CA LEU A 30 1.06 5.28 -6.81
C LEU A 30 2.00 6.47 -6.59
N ARG A 31 2.95 6.72 -7.49
CA ARG A 31 3.87 7.87 -7.39
C ARG A 31 3.14 9.21 -7.39
N LEU A 32 2.11 9.34 -8.23
CA LEU A 32 1.25 10.53 -8.26
C LEU A 32 0.52 10.70 -6.93
N LEU A 33 -0.07 9.63 -6.38
CA LEU A 33 -0.78 9.66 -5.11
C LEU A 33 0.13 10.07 -3.95
N VAL A 34 1.32 9.45 -3.84
CA VAL A 34 2.29 9.76 -2.78
C VAL A 34 2.83 11.19 -2.89
N ALA A 35 2.87 11.77 -4.10
CA ALA A 35 3.28 13.16 -4.30
C ALA A 35 2.21 14.18 -3.87
N ILE A 36 0.96 13.75 -3.60
CA ILE A 36 -0.10 14.65 -3.14
C ILE A 36 0.14 15.00 -1.67
N PRO A 37 0.20 16.30 -1.31
CA PRO A 37 0.34 16.71 0.08
C PRO A 37 -0.81 16.17 0.94
N GLY A 38 -0.49 15.43 2.01
CA GLY A 38 -1.48 14.82 2.89
C GLY A 38 -1.97 13.43 2.46
N ALA A 39 -1.39 12.84 1.41
CA ALA A 39 -1.62 11.44 1.09
C ALA A 39 -1.07 10.53 2.19
N ASP A 40 -1.93 9.64 2.68
CA ASP A 40 -1.60 8.61 3.63
C ASP A 40 -1.26 7.31 2.88
N VAL A 41 -0.05 6.81 3.09
CA VAL A 41 0.41 5.52 2.54
C VAL A 41 0.14 4.35 3.48
N ASN A 42 -0.21 4.64 4.72
CA ASN A 42 -0.64 3.71 5.75
C ASN A 42 -2.16 3.62 5.82
N VAL A 43 -2.83 3.72 4.66
CA VAL A 43 -4.27 3.45 4.58
C VAL A 43 -4.59 2.07 5.15
N GLY A 44 -5.65 2.03 5.95
CA GLY A 44 -6.13 0.83 6.62
C GLY A 44 -6.71 -0.21 5.67
N ARG A 45 -7.32 -1.23 6.27
CA ARG A 45 -7.99 -2.31 5.54
C ARG A 45 -9.27 -1.82 4.89
N ASP A 46 -9.54 -2.32 3.70
CA ASP A 46 -10.85 -2.24 3.06
C ASP A 46 -11.90 -3.07 3.83
N THR A 47 -13.15 -3.01 3.36
CA THR A 47 -14.28 -3.78 3.92
C THR A 47 -14.11 -5.30 3.79
N SER A 48 -13.21 -5.76 2.92
CA SER A 48 -12.85 -7.18 2.79
C SER A 48 -11.76 -7.59 3.77
N GLY A 49 -11.17 -6.64 4.51
CA GLY A 49 -10.06 -6.86 5.43
C GLY A 49 -8.69 -6.76 4.77
N TRP A 50 -8.58 -6.20 3.56
CA TRP A 50 -7.37 -6.20 2.76
C TRP A 50 -6.74 -4.82 2.70
N THR A 51 -5.41 -4.75 2.79
CA THR A 51 -4.67 -3.50 2.55
C THR A 51 -4.24 -3.37 1.08
N PRO A 52 -3.75 -2.20 0.64
CA PRO A 52 -3.26 -2.06 -0.73
C PRO A 52 -2.13 -3.05 -1.04
N VAL A 53 -1.21 -3.29 -0.10
CA VAL A 53 -0.10 -4.23 -0.30
C VAL A 53 -0.60 -5.65 -0.57
N MET A 54 -1.62 -6.11 0.17
CA MET A 54 -2.24 -7.43 -0.05
C MET A 54 -2.86 -7.54 -1.45
N HIS A 55 -3.53 -6.48 -1.93
CA HIS A 55 -4.08 -6.46 -3.29
C HIS A 55 -3.00 -6.48 -4.36
N ALA A 56 -1.93 -5.69 -4.23
CA ALA A 56 -0.80 -5.73 -5.16
C ALA A 56 -0.19 -7.14 -5.22
N ALA A 57 -0.09 -7.80 -4.07
CA ALA A 57 0.56 -9.09 -3.99
C ALA A 57 -0.28 -10.25 -4.49
N LYS A 58 -1.58 -10.27 -4.20
CA LYS A 58 -2.52 -11.22 -4.81
C LYS A 58 -2.46 -11.16 -6.35
N ASN A 59 -2.24 -9.97 -6.91
CA ASN A 59 -2.12 -9.77 -8.35
C ASN A 59 -0.67 -9.92 -8.88
N GLY A 60 0.32 -10.22 -8.01
CA GLY A 60 1.72 -10.41 -8.41
C GLY A 60 2.47 -9.11 -8.76
N HIS A 61 1.98 -7.96 -8.33
CA HIS A 61 2.55 -6.64 -8.65
C HIS A 61 3.69 -6.26 -7.72
N LEU A 62 4.78 -7.03 -7.77
CA LEU A 62 5.95 -6.90 -6.91
C LEU A 62 6.57 -5.50 -6.92
N VAL A 63 6.58 -4.82 -8.07
CA VAL A 63 7.09 -3.44 -8.21
C VAL A 63 6.25 -2.46 -7.38
N VAL A 64 4.92 -2.67 -7.31
CA VAL A 64 4.01 -1.83 -6.54
C VAL A 64 4.14 -2.12 -5.04
N ILE A 65 4.33 -3.37 -4.65
CA ILE A 65 4.63 -3.76 -3.25
C ILE A 65 5.87 -3.02 -2.76
N ARG A 66 6.97 -3.10 -3.51
CA ARG A 66 8.22 -2.41 -3.16
C ARG A 66 8.04 -0.90 -3.07
N ALA A 67 7.25 -0.31 -3.97
CA ALA A 67 6.97 1.13 -3.94
C ALA A 67 6.11 1.55 -2.75
N LEU A 68 5.09 0.77 -2.38
CA LEU A 68 4.27 1.02 -1.18
C LEU A 68 5.13 0.94 0.09
N LEU A 69 5.96 -0.09 0.21
CA LEU A 69 6.87 -0.26 1.34
C LEU A 69 7.91 0.88 1.42
N ALA A 70 8.50 1.25 0.28
CA ALA A 70 9.44 2.36 0.23
C ALA A 70 8.79 3.71 0.59
N ALA A 71 7.54 3.94 0.16
CA ALA A 71 6.80 5.14 0.50
C ALA A 71 6.49 5.22 2.00
N ARG A 72 6.19 4.08 2.64
CA ARG A 72 6.02 3.99 4.10
C ARG A 72 7.32 4.25 4.86
N ALA A 73 8.42 3.67 4.40
CA ALA A 73 9.76 3.89 4.96
C ALA A 73 10.23 5.35 4.80
N SER A 74 9.94 5.98 3.65
CA SER A 74 10.34 7.37 3.41
C SER A 74 9.64 8.38 4.32
N LEU A 75 8.51 8.02 4.92
CA LEU A 75 7.73 8.88 5.82
C LEU A 75 8.09 8.67 7.30
N THR A 76 8.92 7.68 7.64
CA THR A 76 9.33 7.41 9.03
C THR A 76 10.84 7.11 9.10
N PRO A 77 11.66 7.86 9.88
CA PRO A 77 13.07 7.50 10.10
C PRO A 77 13.26 6.26 10.99
N VAL A 78 12.20 5.52 11.29
CA VAL A 78 12.17 4.52 12.35
C VAL A 78 12.03 3.15 11.72
N ASP A 79 13.02 2.33 12.06
CA ASP A 79 13.11 0.89 11.89
C ASP A 79 11.78 0.20 11.55
N LEU A 80 11.74 -0.47 10.39
CA LEU A 80 10.57 -1.09 9.78
C LEU A 80 10.06 -2.33 10.54
N SER A 81 10.64 -2.63 11.71
CA SER A 81 10.30 -3.76 12.58
C SER A 81 9.01 -3.55 13.40
N HIS A 82 8.47 -2.33 13.48
CA HIS A 82 7.34 -1.98 14.36
C HIS A 82 6.14 -1.30 13.70
N LEU A 83 6.22 -0.91 12.42
CA LEU A 83 5.02 -0.49 11.70
C LEU A 83 4.14 -1.71 11.51
N GLY A 84 2.87 -1.63 11.92
CA GLY A 84 1.88 -2.70 11.93
C GLY A 84 1.51 -3.31 10.56
N THR A 85 2.40 -3.30 9.57
CA THR A 85 2.54 -4.41 8.65
C THR A 85 2.98 -5.60 9.50
N SER A 86 2.02 -6.32 10.10
CA SER A 86 2.33 -7.64 10.64
C SER A 86 3.12 -8.38 9.57
N GLU A 87 4.27 -8.96 9.90
CA GLU A 87 5.13 -9.68 8.94
C GLU A 87 4.30 -10.70 8.13
N ASN A 88 3.20 -11.20 8.71
CA ASN A 88 2.14 -11.94 8.05
C ASN A 88 1.53 -11.31 6.79
N GLU A 89 1.45 -9.99 6.66
CA GLU A 89 0.76 -9.31 5.56
C GLU A 89 1.59 -9.32 4.28
N VAL A 90 2.91 -9.13 4.40
CA VAL A 90 3.89 -9.33 3.32
C VAL A 90 4.10 -10.81 3.02
N ASP A 91 4.06 -11.68 4.03
CA ASP A 91 4.15 -13.14 3.85
C ASP A 91 2.90 -13.75 3.19
N ILE A 92 1.69 -13.31 3.54
CA ILE A 92 0.44 -13.74 2.89
C ILE A 92 0.40 -13.22 1.45
N ALA A 93 0.88 -11.99 1.25
CA ALA A 93 1.07 -11.36 -0.04
C ALA A 93 2.00 -12.18 -0.95
N LEU A 94 3.17 -12.57 -0.46
CA LEU A 94 4.19 -13.30 -1.24
C LEU A 94 3.89 -14.81 -1.34
N GLY A 95 3.27 -15.39 -0.31
CA GLY A 95 2.95 -16.82 -0.20
C GLY A 95 1.79 -17.29 -1.07
N SER A 96 0.98 -16.38 -1.62
CA SER A 96 -0.17 -16.73 -2.47
C SER A 96 0.15 -16.88 -3.97
N GLY A 97 1.43 -16.75 -4.37
CA GLY A 97 1.94 -17.46 -5.54
C GLY A 97 2.71 -16.65 -6.56
N HIS A 98 3.87 -16.08 -6.19
CA HIS A 98 5.13 -16.14 -6.96
C HIS A 98 6.15 -15.12 -6.41
N ILE A 99 7.30 -15.65 -5.97
CA ILE A 99 8.64 -15.01 -5.92
C ILE A 99 8.97 -14.14 -4.68
N GLU A 100 9.64 -14.79 -3.72
CA GLU A 100 11.00 -14.46 -3.25
C GLU A 100 11.44 -12.98 -3.32
N VAL A 101 10.94 -12.13 -2.42
CA VAL A 101 11.61 -10.86 -2.07
C VAL A 101 11.51 -10.61 -0.57
N ALA A 102 12.46 -11.17 0.17
CA ALA A 102 13.13 -10.57 1.33
C ALA A 102 13.86 -11.68 2.13
N ARG A 103 15.16 -11.82 1.88
CA ARG A 103 16.13 -12.17 2.93
C ARG A 103 17.03 -10.96 3.12
#